data_AF-A0A8T3SB17-F1
#
_entry.id   AF-A0A8T3SB17-F1
#
_cell.length_a   1.000
_cell.length_b   1.000
_cell.length_c   1.000
_cell.angle_alpha   90.00
_cell.angle_beta   90.00
_cell.angle_gamma   90.00
#
_symmetry.space_group_name_H-M   'P 1'
#
loop_
_entity.id
_entity.type
_entity.pdbx_description
1 polymer ?
#
loop_
_entity_poly.entity_id
_entity_poly.type
_entity_poly.pdbx_seq_one_letter_code
_entity_poly.pdbx_strand_id
1 'polypeptide(L)'
;MRVAIVGVGNCASSLVQGRYYYEDAKKDDFVPGLMHVELGGYHVRDIEFVAAFDIDKNKVGKDLSEAIFEKPNNTYKFQKVANMGVPVERGMTHDGLGKY
;
A
#
# COMPACT_ATOMS: atom_id res chain seq x y z
N MET A 1 -3.84 13.47 -1.95
CA MET A 1 -2.66 13.08 -2.77
C MET A 1 -2.94 11.74 -3.42
N ARG A 2 -3.04 11.68 -4.75
CA ARG A 2 -3.33 10.44 -5.47
C ARG A 2 -2.05 9.65 -5.72
N VAL A 3 -2.03 8.39 -5.30
CA VAL A 3 -0.86 7.51 -5.36
C VAL A 3 -1.18 6.24 -6.15
N ALA A 4 -0.26 5.85 -7.03
CA ALA A 4 -0.27 4.57 -7.71
C ALA A 4 0.84 3.67 -7.16
N ILE A 5 0.58 2.38 -7.05
CA ILE A 5 1.57 1.38 -6.62
C ILE A 5 1.99 0.53 -7.82
N VAL A 6 3.30 0.39 -8.03
CA VAL A 6 3.86 -0.56 -9.00
C VAL A 6 4.66 -1.61 -8.24
N GLY A 7 4.19 -2.85 -8.26
CA GLY A 7 4.68 -3.94 -7.41
C GLY A 7 3.99 -3.93 -6.05
N VAL A 8 2.99 -4.80 -5.88
CA VAL A 8 2.20 -4.95 -4.64
C VAL A 8 2.92 -5.92 -3.69
N GLY A 9 4.17 -5.61 -3.35
CA GLY A 9 5.02 -6.41 -2.46
C GLY A 9 4.84 -6.12 -0.97
N ASN A 10 5.74 -6.61 -0.12
CA ASN A 10 5.75 -6.34 1.31
C ASN A 10 5.83 -4.84 1.63
N CYS A 11 6.60 -4.05 0.89
CA CYS A 11 6.69 -2.61 1.07
C CYS A 11 5.33 -1.93 0.81
N ALA A 12 4.64 -2.32 -0.26
CA ALA A 12 3.29 -1.84 -0.54
C ALA A 12 2.32 -2.23 0.58
N SER A 13 2.43 -3.47 1.09
CA SER A 13 1.60 -3.94 2.19
C SER A 13 1.80 -3.13 3.47
N SER A 14 3.05 -2.86 3.87
CA SER A 14 3.34 -2.02 5.03
C SER A 14 2.93 -0.56 4.82
N LEU A 15 3.06 -0.02 3.61
CA LEU A 15 2.62 1.35 3.28
C LEU A 15 1.11 1.51 3.38
N VAL A 16 0.35 0.63 2.73
CA VAL A 16 -1.12 0.68 2.72
C VAL A 16 -1.64 0.50 4.15
N GLN A 17 -1.12 -0.49 4.90
CA GLN A 17 -1.48 -0.67 6.30
C GLN A 17 -1.12 0.57 7.16
N GLY A 18 0.08 1.13 6.99
CA GLY A 18 0.54 2.31 7.74
C GLY A 18 -0.34 3.53 7.51
N ARG A 19 -0.75 3.76 6.26
CA ARG A 19 -1.70 4.82 5.90
C ARG A 19 -3.00 4.71 6.71
N TYR A 20 -3.60 3.53 6.80
CA TYR A 20 -4.85 3.35 7.57
C TYR A 20 -4.62 3.24 9.07
N TYR A 21 -3.44 2.82 9.51
CA TYR A 21 -3.12 2.71 10.93
C TYR A 21 -2.95 4.09 11.58
N TYR A 22 -2.35 5.04 10.87
CA TYR A 22 -2.08 6.40 11.36
C TYR A 22 -3.06 7.44 10.83
N GLU A 23 -4.20 7.04 10.29
CA GLU A 23 -5.11 8.00 9.66
C GLU A 23 -5.68 9.01 10.65
N ASP A 24 -5.90 8.59 11.89
CA ASP A 24 -6.40 9.41 13.00
C ASP A 24 -5.34 9.96 13.94
N ALA A 25 -4.06 9.83 13.59
CA ALA A 25 -2.99 10.52 14.29
C ALA A 25 -3.23 12.04 14.27
N LYS A 26 -2.96 12.73 15.38
CA LYS A 26 -3.01 14.19 15.42
C LYS A 26 -1.73 14.76 14.83
N LYS A 27 -1.79 15.99 14.32
CA LYS A 27 -0.65 16.66 13.68
C LYS A 27 0.60 16.69 14.54
N ASP A 28 0.42 16.85 15.85
CA ASP A 28 1.49 16.98 16.84
C ASP A 28 1.85 15.65 17.53
N ASP A 29 1.23 14.53 17.13
CA ASP A 29 1.55 13.23 17.71
C ASP A 29 2.95 12.77 17.27
N PHE A 30 3.70 12.20 18.21
CA PHE A 30 4.91 11.48 17.88
C PHE A 30 4.55 10.09 17.34
N VAL A 31 4.82 9.86 16.06
CA VAL A 31 4.60 8.57 15.40
C VAL A 31 5.96 7.96 15.02
N PRO A 32 6.35 6.80 15.59
CA PRO A 32 7.60 6.14 15.23
C PRO A 32 7.70 5.87 13.71
N GLY A 33 8.77 6.36 13.08
CA GLY A 33 9.02 6.19 11.64
C GLY A 33 8.46 7.31 10.75
N LEU A 34 7.68 8.24 11.30
CA LEU A 34 7.28 9.47 10.61
C LEU A 34 7.98 10.67 11.25
N MET A 35 8.63 11.50 10.43
CA MET A 35 9.18 12.77 10.91
C MET A 35 8.06 13.76 11.26
N HIS A 36 6.98 13.75 10.48
CA HIS A 36 5.80 14.59 10.67
C HIS A 36 4.55 13.81 10.26
N VAL A 37 3.47 13.93 11.05
CA VAL A 37 2.15 13.38 10.68
C VAL A 37 1.52 14.18 9.54
N GLU A 38 1.76 15.50 9.51
CA GLU A 38 1.41 16.38 8.41
C GLU A 38 2.67 17.04 7.84
N LEU A 39 2.91 16.86 6.54
CA LEU A 39 4.05 17.45 5.85
C LEU A 39 3.56 18.34 4.72
N GLY A 40 3.86 19.64 4.80
CA GLY A 40 3.47 20.60 3.76
C GLY A 40 1.96 20.71 3.56
N GLY A 41 1.17 20.53 4.62
CA GLY A 41 -0.30 20.53 4.57
C GLY A 41 -0.94 19.22 4.12
N TYR A 42 -0.15 18.16 3.88
CA TYR A 42 -0.65 16.82 3.61
C TYR A 42 -0.51 15.94 4.85
N HIS A 43 -1.65 15.52 5.39
CA HIS A 43 -1.72 14.53 6.44
C HIS A 43 -1.44 13.13 5.86
N VAL A 44 -1.00 12.18 6.70
CA VAL A 44 -0.93 10.76 6.31
C VAL A 44 -2.23 10.31 5.66
N ARG A 45 -3.37 10.75 6.20
CA ARG A 45 -4.72 10.41 5.72
C ARG A 45 -5.01 10.89 4.30
N ASP A 46 -4.26 11.84 3.78
CA ASP A 46 -4.50 12.41 2.46
C ASP A 46 -3.92 11.54 1.34
N ILE A 47 -3.19 10.46 1.65
CA ILE A 47 -2.81 9.46 0.66
C ILE A 47 -4.07 8.69 0.24
N GLU A 48 -4.39 8.81 -1.05
CA GLU A 48 -5.47 8.09 -1.71
C GLU A 48 -4.84 7.17 -2.76
N PHE A 49 -4.95 5.86 -2.56
CA PHE A 49 -4.51 4.90 -3.56
C PHE A 49 -5.54 4.85 -4.69
N VAL A 50 -5.10 5.13 -5.91
CA VAL A 50 -6.00 5.24 -7.08
C VAL A 50 -5.72 4.21 -8.16
N ALA A 51 -4.55 3.54 -8.11
CA ALA A 51 -4.17 2.50 -9.05
C ALA A 51 -3.12 1.58 -8.41
N ALA A 52 -3.11 0.31 -8.84
CA ALA A 52 -2.12 -0.65 -8.44
C ALA A 52 -1.80 -1.60 -9.59
N PHE A 53 -0.52 -1.96 -9.74
CA PHE A 53 -0.06 -2.85 -10.79
C PHE A 53 0.82 -3.95 -10.21
N ASP A 54 0.56 -5.20 -10.60
CA ASP A 54 1.41 -6.34 -10.29
C ASP A 54 1.37 -7.34 -11.47
N ILE A 55 2.21 -8.37 -11.41
CA ILE A 55 2.31 -9.43 -12.39
C ILE A 55 2.01 -10.81 -11.79
N ASP A 56 2.00 -10.90 -10.46
CA ASP A 56 1.65 -12.10 -9.72
C ASP A 56 0.16 -12.43 -9.90
N LYS A 57 -0.12 -13.63 -10.40
CA LYS A 57 -1.46 -14.17 -10.61
C LYS A 57 -2.30 -14.21 -9.32
N ASN A 58 -1.68 -14.25 -8.15
CA ASN A 58 -2.40 -14.27 -6.88
C ASN A 58 -2.93 -12.88 -6.50
N LYS A 59 -2.40 -11.81 -7.12
CA LYS A 59 -2.69 -10.41 -6.79
C LYS A 59 -3.53 -9.74 -7.88
N VAL A 60 -3.20 -9.98 -9.15
CA VAL A 60 -3.89 -9.39 -10.30
C VAL A 60 -5.39 -9.71 -10.25
N GLY A 61 -6.22 -8.68 -10.41
CA GLY A 61 -7.68 -8.75 -10.39
C GLY A 61 -8.32 -8.63 -9.00
N LYS A 62 -7.54 -8.72 -7.91
CA LYS A 62 -8.04 -8.49 -6.55
C LYS A 62 -8.04 -7.01 -6.21
N ASP A 63 -8.87 -6.63 -5.25
CA ASP A 63 -8.77 -5.29 -4.66
C ASP A 63 -7.41 -5.13 -3.95
N LEU A 64 -6.85 -3.93 -3.98
CA LEU A 64 -5.58 -3.62 -3.33
C LEU A 64 -5.60 -3.97 -1.83
N SER A 65 -6.75 -3.85 -1.14
CA SER A 65 -6.89 -4.22 0.29
C SER A 65 -6.70 -5.71 0.55
N GLU A 66 -6.94 -6.56 -0.45
CA GLU A 66 -6.75 -8.00 -0.39
C GLU A 66 -5.35 -8.37 -0.89
N ALA A 67 -4.94 -7.81 -2.05
CA ALA A 67 -3.70 -8.13 -2.72
C ALA A 67 -2.45 -7.87 -1.87
N ILE A 68 -2.47 -6.86 -0.99
CA ILE A 68 -1.36 -6.59 -0.06
C ILE A 68 -1.09 -7.73 0.93
N PHE A 69 -2.05 -8.64 1.13
CA PHE A 69 -1.95 -9.78 2.04
C PHE A 69 -1.74 -11.11 1.32
N GLU A 70 -1.65 -11.10 -0.01
CA GLU A 70 -1.48 -12.29 -0.82
C GLU A 70 -0.03 -12.75 -0.87
N LYS A 71 0.18 -14.07 -0.82
CA LYS A 71 1.52 -14.66 -0.96
C LYS A 71 2.12 -14.25 -2.31
N PRO A 72 3.44 -13.96 -2.38
CA PRO A 72 4.45 -14.22 -1.34
C PRO A 72 4.58 -13.12 -0.27
N ASN A 73 3.70 -12.11 -0.22
CA ASN A 73 3.75 -11.13 0.87
C ASN A 73 3.56 -11.85 2.22
N ASN A 74 4.39 -11.48 3.18
CA ASN A 74 4.46 -12.08 4.50
C ASN A 74 4.84 -11.05 5.58
N THR A 75 4.76 -9.75 5.25
CA THR A 75 4.91 -8.69 6.25
C THR A 75 3.88 -8.85 7.37
N TYR A 76 4.22 -8.34 8.55
CA TYR A 76 3.32 -8.38 9.70
C TYR A 76 2.01 -7.64 9.39
N LYS A 77 0.88 -8.25 9.78
CA LYS A 77 -0.45 -7.65 9.63
C LYS A 77 -0.78 -6.86 10.90
N PHE A 78 -0.66 -5.55 10.84
CA PHE A 78 -0.91 -4.64 11.96
C PHE A 78 -2.14 -3.74 11.75
N GLN A 79 -2.69 -3.70 10.54
CA GLN A 79 -3.93 -2.99 10.26
C GLN A 79 -4.81 -3.75 9.29
N LYS A 80 -6.12 -3.80 9.58
CA LYS A 80 -7.12 -4.27 8.60
C LYS A 80 -7.44 -3.12 7.65
N VAL A 81 -7.52 -3.41 6.36
CA VAL A 81 -7.81 -2.42 5.34
C VAL A 81 -9.17 -2.74 4.73
N ALA A 82 -10.07 -1.76 4.72
CA ALA A 82 -11.36 -1.90 4.08
C ALA A 82 -11.20 -1.97 2.56
N ASN A 83 -12.19 -2.52 1.87
CA ASN A 83 -12.20 -2.56 0.41
C ASN A 83 -12.11 -1.14 -0.16
N MET A 84 -11.19 -0.93 -1.10
CA MET A 84 -10.90 0.40 -1.64
C MET A 84 -11.54 0.65 -3.01
N GLY A 85 -12.02 -0.40 -3.68
CA GLY A 85 -12.46 -0.33 -5.06
C GLY A 85 -11.31 -0.11 -6.06
N VAL A 86 -10.08 -0.49 -5.68
CA VAL A 86 -8.86 -0.31 -6.48
C VAL A 86 -8.37 -1.69 -6.89
N PRO A 87 -8.80 -2.22 -8.06
CA PRO A 87 -8.30 -3.49 -8.54
C PRO A 87 -6.82 -3.40 -8.90
N VAL A 88 -6.07 -4.47 -8.61
CA VAL A 88 -4.69 -4.62 -9.07
C VAL A 88 -4.71 -5.03 -10.54
N GLU A 89 -4.24 -4.13 -11.41
CA GLU A 89 -4.14 -4.36 -12.84
C GLU A 89 -2.86 -5.14 -13.19
N ARG A 90 -2.91 -5.87 -14.33
CA ARG A 90 -1.74 -6.58 -14.84
C ARG A 90 -0.75 -5.56 -15.41
N GLY A 91 0.36 -5.33 -14.72
CA GLY A 91 1.47 -4.50 -15.22
C GLY A 91 2.22 -5.16 -16.39
N MET A 92 3.25 -4.51 -16.93
CA MET A 92 4.18 -5.16 -17.89
C MET A 92 5.27 -5.92 -17.13
N THR A 93 5.62 -7.15 -17.56
CA THR A 93 6.62 -7.96 -16.83
C THR A 93 8.05 -7.47 -16.98
N HIS A 94 8.46 -7.10 -18.20
CA HIS A 94 9.85 -6.77 -18.52
C HIS A 94 10.86 -7.71 -17.84
N ASP A 95 11.83 -7.16 -17.13
CA ASP A 95 12.86 -7.82 -16.35
C ASP A 95 12.54 -7.89 -14.85
N GLY A 96 11.28 -7.62 -14.46
CA GLY A 96 10.84 -7.57 -13.07
C GLY A 96 10.73 -8.93 -12.35
N LEU A 97 10.99 -10.04 -13.04
CA LEU A 97 11.07 -11.38 -12.46
C LEU A 97 12.43 -12.01 -12.72
N GLY A 98 13.23 -12.13 -11.66
CA GLY A 98 14.45 -12.91 -11.67
C GLY A 98 14.19 -14.41 -11.61
N LYS A 99 15.13 -15.19 -12.12
CA LYS A 99 15.43 -16.49 -11.52
C LYS A 99 16.30 -16.19 -10.30
N TYR A 100 16.18 -16.96 -9.22
CA TYR A 100 16.84 -16.79 -7.91
C TYR A 100 16.02 -16.00 -6.88
#